data_AF-A0A3D2X9A7-F1
#
_entry.id   AF-A0A3D2X9A7-F1
#
_cell.length_a   1.000
_cell.length_b   1.000
_cell.length_c   1.000
_cell.angle_alpha   90.00
_cell.angle_beta   90.00
_cell.angle_gamma   90.00
#
_symmetry.space_group_name_H-M   'P 1'
#
loop_
_entity.id
_entity.type
_entity.pdbx_description
1 polymer ?
#
loop_
_entity_poly.entity_id
_entity_poly.type
_entity_poly.pdbx_seq_one_letter_code
_entity_poly.pdbx_strand_id
1 'polypeptide(L)'
;MVPINIILTKSFSIFFSILQVFLLIQIFVDMFLISFIKKPLKFILDPILNPVKILLSHSSFFTAITDLSPIIAFLILSYLQQLIGA
;
A
#
# COMPACT_ATOMS: atom_id res chain seq x y z
N MET A 1 17.47 -27.89 -7.33
CA MET A 1 16.79 -26.83 -8.09
C MET A 1 15.73 -26.21 -7.19
N VAL A 2 15.75 -24.90 -6.99
CA VAL A 2 14.69 -24.22 -6.22
C VAL A 2 13.43 -24.20 -7.09
N PRO A 3 12.28 -24.68 -6.59
CA PRO A 3 11.04 -24.65 -7.36
C PRO A 3 10.62 -23.21 -7.62
N ILE A 4 10.21 -22.93 -8.86
CA ILE A 4 9.83 -21.59 -9.34
C ILE A 4 8.75 -20.94 -8.46
N ASN A 5 7.86 -21.75 -7.88
CA ASN A 5 6.81 -21.31 -6.97
C ASN A 5 7.39 -20.58 -5.74
N ILE A 6 8.44 -21.12 -5.12
CA ILE A 6 9.08 -20.50 -3.94
C ILE A 6 9.69 -19.13 -4.29
N ILE A 7 10.26 -18.99 -5.48
CA ILE A 7 10.85 -17.73 -5.95
C ILE A 7 9.75 -16.68 -6.16
N LEU A 8 8.63 -17.08 -6.76
CA LEU A 8 7.47 -16.21 -6.97
C LEU A 8 6.85 -15.77 -5.64
N THR A 9 6.57 -16.70 -4.73
CA THR A 9 6.01 -16.40 -3.41
C THR A 9 6.89 -15.41 -2.63
N LYS A 10 8.21 -15.64 -2.60
CA LYS A 10 9.15 -14.72 -1.93
C LYS A 10 9.21 -13.35 -2.59
N SER A 11 9.21 -13.29 -3.91
CA SER A 11 9.25 -12.02 -4.66
C SER A 11 7.98 -11.19 -4.41
N PHE A 12 6.79 -11.83 -4.46
CA PHE A 12 5.52 -11.17 -4.14
C PHE A 12 5.44 -10.74 -2.69
N SER A 13 5.91 -11.57 -1.75
CA SER A 13 5.97 -11.22 -0.33
C SER A 13 6.80 -9.95 -0.10
N ILE A 14 8.00 -9.87 -0.69
CA ILE A 14 8.88 -8.70 -0.59
C ILE A 14 8.21 -7.47 -1.22
N PHE A 15 7.63 -7.62 -2.41
CA PHE A 15 6.92 -6.54 -3.10
C PHE A 15 5.77 -5.98 -2.24
N PHE A 16 4.90 -6.85 -1.70
CA PHE A 16 3.80 -6.42 -0.85
C PHE A 16 4.26 -5.81 0.47
N SER A 17 5.37 -6.29 1.03
CA SER A 17 5.93 -5.76 2.28
C SER A 17 6.49 -4.34 2.09
N ILE A 18 7.21 -4.10 0.98
CA ILE A 18 7.64 -2.76 0.58
C ILE A 18 6.44 -1.82 0.43
N LEU A 19 5.39 -2.30 -0.23
CA LEU A 19 4.19 -1.50 -0.49
C LEU A 19 3.43 -1.16 0.80
N GLN A 20 3.35 -2.09 1.75
CA GLN A 20 2.82 -1.84 3.10
C GLN A 20 3.62 -0.80 3.88
N VAL A 21 4.96 -0.82 3.79
CA VAL A 21 5.81 0.19 4.43
C VAL A 21 5.50 1.58 3.88
N PHE A 22 5.37 1.72 2.56
CA PHE A 22 5.00 2.99 1.94
C PHE A 22 3.60 3.48 2.36
N LEU A 23 2.64 2.57 2.48
CA LEU A 23 1.30 2.90 2.98
C LEU A 23 1.32 3.34 4.44
N LEU A 24 2.09 2.66 5.30
CA LEU A 24 2.28 3.07 6.70
C LEU A 24 2.88 4.48 6.77
N ILE A 25 3.93 4.74 6.00
CA ILE A 25 4.53 6.09 5.90
C ILE A 25 3.46 7.09 5.46
N GLN A 26 2.63 6.78 4.46
CA GLN A 26 1.56 7.67 4.02
C GLN A 26 0.55 7.95 5.16
N ILE A 27 0.13 6.93 5.92
CA ILE A 27 -0.78 7.08 7.06
C ILE A 27 -0.17 8.00 8.13
N PHE A 28 1.09 7.79 8.49
CA PHE A 28 1.79 8.67 9.45
C PHE A 28 1.94 10.10 8.92
N VAL A 29 2.20 10.26 7.63
CA VAL A 29 2.30 11.59 6.99
C VAL A 29 0.97 12.31 7.04
N ASP A 30 -0.12 11.64 6.68
CA ASP A 30 -1.45 12.24 6.69
C ASP A 30 -1.88 12.62 8.12
N MET A 31 -1.49 11.84 9.13
CA MET A 31 -1.83 12.05 10.54
C MET A 31 -0.96 13.08 11.28
N PHE A 32 0.36 13.13 11.03
CA PHE A 32 1.30 13.94 11.86
C PHE A 32 1.93 15.15 11.15
N LEU A 33 2.02 15.18 9.82
CA LEU A 33 2.80 16.23 9.14
C LEU A 33 2.01 17.50 8.83
N ILE A 34 2.68 18.63 9.03
CA ILE A 34 2.23 19.98 8.67
C ILE A 34 2.36 20.16 7.14
N SER A 35 1.44 20.92 6.54
CA SER A 35 1.22 21.10 5.08
C SER A 35 2.49 21.26 4.23
N PHE A 36 3.56 21.86 4.78
CA PHE A 36 4.80 22.16 4.07
C PHE A 36 5.61 20.92 3.67
N ILE A 37 5.63 19.88 4.51
CA ILE A 37 6.39 18.64 4.26
C ILE A 37 5.49 17.57 3.60
N LYS A 38 4.17 17.69 3.75
CA LYS A 38 3.19 16.79 3.13
C LYS A 38 3.29 16.76 1.60
N LYS A 39 3.49 17.91 0.95
CA LYS A 39 3.53 18.03 -0.52
C LYS A 39 4.66 17.25 -1.19
N PRO A 40 5.94 17.44 -0.83
CA PRO A 40 7.04 16.70 -1.46
C PRO A 40 6.98 15.20 -1.16
N LEU A 41 6.53 14.81 0.04
CA LEU A 41 6.39 13.40 0.38
C LEU A 41 5.24 12.72 -0.39
N LYS A 42 4.10 13.41 -0.56
CA LYS A 42 3.03 12.93 -1.44
C LYS A 42 3.49 12.80 -2.88
N PHE A 43 4.28 13.74 -3.40
CA PHE A 43 4.80 13.66 -4.77
C PHE A 43 5.66 12.41 -5.02
N ILE A 44 6.43 11.96 -4.02
CA ILE A 44 7.25 10.73 -4.11
C ILE A 44 6.41 9.47 -3.90
N LEU A 45 5.47 9.50 -2.95
CA LEU A 45 4.64 8.36 -2.59
C LEU A 45 3.53 8.10 -3.62
N ASP A 46 2.99 9.14 -4.24
CA ASP A 46 1.88 9.04 -5.17
C ASP A 46 2.18 8.11 -6.35
N PRO A 47 3.29 8.18 -7.11
CA PRO A 47 3.52 7.23 -8.22
C PRO A 47 3.55 5.76 -7.80
N ILE A 48 3.96 5.47 -6.56
CA ILE A 48 4.00 4.11 -5.99
C ILE A 48 2.61 3.68 -5.52
N LEU A 49 1.86 4.60 -4.92
CA LEU A 49 0.57 4.31 -4.28
C LEU A 49 -0.61 4.52 -5.23
N ASN A 50 -0.44 5.24 -6.35
CA ASN A 50 -1.47 5.49 -7.35
C ASN A 50 -2.06 4.21 -7.93
N PRO A 51 -1.28 3.18 -8.37
CA PRO A 51 -1.88 1.94 -8.86
C PRO A 51 -2.77 1.28 -7.79
N VAL A 52 -2.38 1.34 -6.52
CA VAL A 52 -3.18 0.79 -5.42
C VAL A 52 -4.42 1.64 -5.14
N LYS A 53 -4.28 2.97 -5.18
CA LYS A 53 -5.41 3.91 -5.08
C LYS A 53 -6.41 3.72 -6.22
N ILE A 54 -5.94 3.47 -7.45
CA ILE A 54 -6.79 3.19 -8.62
C ILE A 54 -7.57 1.88 -8.43
N LEU A 55 -6.90 0.83 -7.96
CA LEU A 55 -7.57 -0.44 -7.64
C LEU A 55 -8.66 -0.24 -6.56
N LEU A 56 -8.41 0.63 -5.59
CA LEU A 56 -9.37 0.95 -4.53
C LEU A 56 -10.47 1.94 -4.95
N SER A 57 -10.21 2.87 -5.88
CA SER A 57 -11.22 3.79 -6.41
C SER A 57 -12.29 3.06 -7.23
N HIS A 58 -11.95 1.90 -7.77
CA HIS A 58 -12.90 1.00 -8.41
C HIS A 58 -13.59 0.04 -7.42
N SER A 59 -13.28 0.13 -6.12
CA SER A 59 -13.92 -0.67 -5.07
C SER A 59 -15.08 0.08 -4.41
N SER A 60 -15.99 -0.66 -3.80
CA SER A 60 -17.13 -0.15 -3.03
C SER A 60 -16.75 0.71 -1.81
N PHE A 61 -15.46 0.81 -1.49
CA PHE A 61 -14.94 1.46 -0.29
C PHE A 61 -14.52 2.92 -0.48
N PHE A 62 -14.57 3.45 -1.71
CA PHE A 62 -14.22 4.85 -1.96
C PHE A 62 -15.31 5.80 -1.41
N THR A 63 -15.08 6.40 -0.25
CA THR A 63 -15.99 7.38 0.37
C THR A 63 -15.28 8.73 0.57
N ALA A 64 -15.90 9.80 0.08
CA ALA A 64 -15.28 11.12 -0.14
C ALA A 64 -14.94 11.93 1.12
N ILE A 65 -15.23 11.43 2.33
CA ILE A 65 -15.17 12.22 3.57
C ILE A 65 -13.81 12.05 4.28
N THR A 66 -13.19 10.89 4.11
CA THR A 66 -11.84 10.58 4.62
C THR A 66 -11.24 9.55 3.69
N ASP A 67 -10.07 9.85 3.11
CA ASP A 67 -9.36 8.95 2.21
C ASP A 67 -8.75 7.80 3.04
N LEU A 68 -9.59 6.84 3.44
CA LEU A 68 -9.22 5.62 4.16
C LEU A 68 -8.54 4.60 3.23
N SER A 69 -8.44 4.91 1.93
CA SER A 69 -7.78 4.10 0.91
C SER A 69 -6.41 3.57 1.35
N PRO A 70 -5.52 4.34 2.02
CA PRO A 70 -4.24 3.82 2.47
C PRO A 70 -4.36 2.74 3.55
N ILE A 71 -5.32 2.88 4.47
CA ILE A 71 -5.58 1.91 5.54
C ILE A 71 -6.22 0.64 4.97
N ILE A 72 -7.16 0.81 4.04
CA ILE A 72 -7.84 -0.30 3.36
C ILE A 72 -6.85 -1.06 2.46
N ALA A 73 -5.99 -0.35 1.73
CA ALA A 73 -4.88 -0.94 0.98
C ALA A 73 -3.98 -1.78 1.89
N PHE A 74 -3.62 -1.25 3.04
CA PHE A 74 -2.76 -1.94 4.00
C PHE A 74 -3.39 -3.24 4.50
N LEU A 75 -4.68 -3.20 4.88
CA LEU A 75 -5.43 -4.39 5.32
C LEU A 75 -5.57 -5.45 4.23
N ILE A 76 -5.90 -5.04 2.99
CA ILE A 76 -6.03 -5.97 1.86
C ILE A 76 -4.69 -6.63 1.54
N LEU A 77 -3.60 -5.87 1.51
CA LEU A 77 -2.26 -6.42 1.26
C LEU A 77 -1.81 -7.38 2.36
N SER A 78 -2.11 -7.05 3.62
CA SER A 78 -1.82 -7.93 4.76
C SER A 78 -2.58 -9.25 4.67
N TYR A 79 -3.87 -9.18 4.31
CA TYR A 79 -4.68 -10.37 4.07
C TYR A 79 -4.15 -11.22 2.88
N LEU A 80 -3.75 -10.57 1.78
CA LEU A 80 -3.17 -11.26 0.63
C LEU A 80 -1.84 -11.95 0.97
N GLN A 81 -0.97 -11.31 1.76
CA GLN A 81 0.26 -11.95 2.24
C GLN A 81 -0.03 -13.18 3.10
N GLN A 82 -0.99 -13.08 4.01
CA GLN A 82 -1.39 -14.20 4.87
C GLN A 82 -1.93 -15.39 4.06
N LEU A 83 -2.69 -15.14 2.99
CA LEU A 83 -3.18 -16.18 2.08
C LEU A 83 -2.07 -16.82 1.24
N ILE A 84 -1.06 -16.04 0.85
CA ILE A 84 0.08 -16.50 0.05
C ILE A 84 1.08 -17.30 0.92
N GLY A 85 0.89 -17.33 2.23
CA GLY A 85 1.74 -18.08 3.18
C GLY A 85 3.04 -17.37 3.51
N ALA A 86 3.04 -16.03 3.46
CA ALA A 86 4.11 -15.18 3.96
C ALA A 86 3.95 -14.90 5.46
#